data_AF-A0A9J7HQ42-F1
#
_entry.id   AF-A0A9J7HQ42-F1
#
_cell.length_a   1.000
_cell.length_b   1.000
_cell.length_c   1.000
_cell.angle_alpha   90.00
_cell.angle_beta   90.00
_cell.angle_gamma   90.00
#
_symmetry.space_group_name_H-M   'P 1'
#
loop_
_entity.id
_entity.type
_entity.pdbx_description
1 polymer ?
#
loop_
_entity_poly.entity_id
_entity_poly.type
_entity_poly.pdbx_seq_one_letter_code
_entity_poly.pdbx_strand_id
1 'polypeptide(L)'
;MPPEDEKESPEKEFAGNTTLHGLNRIFIAPSKYFRAWWIFVILASYAGFGYMFGSMIYSYFTYDTITYTRLEFTAGDLLFPAVTICNMNNKLKVADWYYLSM
;
A
#
# COMPACT_ATOMS: atom_id res chain seq x y z
N MET A 1 48.29 12.16 25.51
CA MET A 1 47.18 13.14 25.43
C MET A 1 47.16 13.60 23.98
N PRO A 2 46.11 13.33 23.20
CA PRO A 2 46.02 13.92 21.87
C PRO A 2 46.00 15.45 22.05
N PRO A 3 46.65 16.21 21.15
CA PRO A 3 46.81 17.65 21.29
C PRO A 3 45.44 18.37 21.36
N GLU A 4 45.37 19.43 22.16
CA GLU A 4 44.15 20.17 22.49
C GLU A 4 43.54 21.01 21.33
N ASP A 5 44.06 20.88 20.10
CA ASP A 5 43.72 21.71 18.93
C ASP A 5 42.78 21.02 17.91
N GLU A 6 42.27 19.82 18.20
CA GLU A 6 41.43 19.06 17.25
C GLU A 6 40.00 18.80 17.76
N LYS A 7 39.41 19.75 18.51
CA LYS A 7 37.98 19.67 18.83
C LYS A 7 37.17 19.94 17.57
N GLU A 8 36.72 18.87 16.92
CA GLU A 8 35.72 18.95 15.86
C GLU A 8 34.53 19.79 16.33
N SER A 9 33.99 20.63 15.45
CA SER A 9 32.83 21.44 15.80
C SER A 9 31.64 20.54 16.12
N PRO A 10 30.72 20.94 17.02
CA PRO A 10 29.58 20.11 17.41
C PRO A 10 28.75 19.64 16.21
N GLU A 11 28.69 20.44 15.14
CA GLU A 11 27.98 20.11 13.92
C GLU A 11 28.65 18.97 13.13
N LYS A 12 29.99 18.93 13.11
CA LYS A 12 30.75 17.85 12.47
C LYS A 12 30.60 16.54 13.25
N GLU A 13 30.70 16.61 14.58
CA GLU A 13 30.50 15.46 15.46
C GLU A 13 29.10 14.87 15.28
N PHE A 14 28.06 15.71 15.27
CA PHE A 14 26.69 15.28 15.01
C PHE A 14 26.54 14.66 13.62
N ALA A 15 27.08 15.32 12.60
CA ALA A 15 26.97 14.87 11.22
C ALA A 15 27.71 13.54 10.94
N GLY A 16 28.79 13.27 11.68
CA GLY A 16 29.53 12.01 11.61
C GLY A 16 28.81 10.85 12.29
N ASN A 17 28.09 11.12 13.39
CA ASN A 17 27.48 10.10 14.25
C ASN A 17 25.98 9.90 14.05
N THR A 18 25.32 10.74 13.24
CA THR A 18 23.89 10.59 12.96
C THR A 18 23.59 9.29 12.20
N THR A 19 22.39 8.73 12.43
CA THR A 19 21.87 7.61 11.66
C THR A 19 21.32 8.04 10.29
N LEU A 20 21.26 9.35 10.03
CA LEU A 20 20.80 9.89 8.76
C LEU A 20 21.78 9.54 7.64
N HIS A 21 21.33 8.66 6.76
CA HIS A 21 22.15 8.17 5.66
C HIS A 21 22.52 9.31 4.70
N GLY A 22 23.79 9.32 4.29
CA GLY A 22 24.33 10.30 3.33
C GLY A 22 24.81 11.61 3.97
N LEU A 23 24.34 11.99 5.17
CA LEU A 23 24.72 13.27 5.77
C LEU A 23 26.24 13.34 6.05
N ASN A 24 26.83 12.26 6.56
CA ASN A 24 28.28 12.11 6.73
C ASN A 24 29.06 12.26 5.40
N ARG A 25 28.50 11.82 4.26
CA ARG A 25 29.16 11.93 2.94
C ARG A 25 29.38 13.38 2.49
N ILE A 26 28.53 14.30 2.94
CA ILE A 26 28.68 15.74 2.69
C ILE A 26 29.95 16.27 3.39
N PHE A 27 30.24 15.78 4.60
CA PHE A 27 31.33 16.28 5.44
C PHE A 27 32.69 15.64 5.11
N ILE A 28 32.71 14.36 4.72
CA ILE A 28 33.93 13.67 4.26
C ILE A 28 34.32 14.04 2.81
N ALA A 29 33.43 14.70 2.05
CA ALA A 29 33.67 14.98 0.64
C ALA A 29 34.98 15.79 0.41
N PRO A 30 35.89 15.31 -0.47
CA PRO A 30 37.21 15.91 -0.64
C PRO A 30 37.19 17.26 -1.39
N SER A 31 36.09 17.58 -2.08
CA SER A 31 35.94 18.84 -2.83
C SER A 31 34.53 19.42 -2.71
N LYS A 32 34.42 20.73 -2.94
CA LYS A 32 33.13 21.45 -2.97
C LYS A 32 32.18 20.88 -4.04
N TYR A 33 32.72 20.41 -5.17
CA TYR A 33 31.93 19.78 -6.23
C TYR A 33 31.31 18.46 -5.77
N PHE A 34 32.09 17.57 -5.15
CA PHE A 34 31.57 16.31 -4.61
C PHE A 34 30.58 16.55 -3.47
N ARG A 35 30.79 17.60 -2.66
CA ARG A 35 29.84 18.00 -1.62
C ARG A 35 28.50 18.43 -2.22
N ALA A 36 28.51 19.27 -3.26
CA ALA A 36 27.31 19.69 -3.97
C ALA A 36 26.59 18.49 -4.62
N TRP A 37 27.35 17.54 -5.19
CA TRP A 37 26.80 16.30 -5.72
C TRP A 37 26.09 15.47 -4.64
N TRP A 38 26.70 15.27 -3.47
CA TRP A 38 26.05 14.55 -2.37
C TRP A 38 24.79 15.24 -1.86
N ILE A 39 24.81 16.58 -1.78
CA ILE A 39 23.62 17.37 -1.44
C ILE A 39 22.50 17.11 -2.46
N PHE A 40 22.83 17.15 -3.76
CA PHE A 40 21.87 16.88 -4.82
C PHE A 40 21.28 15.47 -4.72
N VAL A 41 22.12 14.45 -4.53
CA VAL A 41 21.68 13.04 -4.37
C VAL A 41 20.74 12.88 -3.18
N ILE A 42 21.08 13.51 -2.04
CA ILE A 42 20.26 13.45 -0.83
C ILE A 42 18.91 14.15 -1.05
N LEU A 43 18.90 15.34 -1.65
CA LEU A 43 17.67 16.06 -1.99
C LEU A 43 16.79 15.25 -2.96
N ALA A 44 17.37 14.66 -4.00
CA ALA A 44 16.67 13.80 -4.93
C ALA A 44 16.05 12.57 -4.22
N SER A 45 16.79 11.96 -3.29
CA SER A 45 16.29 10.84 -2.49
C SER A 45 15.10 11.25 -1.61
N TYR A 46 15.16 12.41 -0.94
CA TYR A 46 14.05 12.90 -0.13
C TYR A 46 12.84 13.31 -0.95
N ALA A 47 13.06 13.92 -2.12
CA ALA A 47 11.98 14.24 -3.06
C ALA A 47 11.28 12.97 -3.56
N GLY A 48 12.06 11.95 -3.94
CA GLY A 48 11.54 10.64 -4.32
C GLY A 48 10.76 9.97 -3.19
N PHE A 49 11.33 9.97 -1.98
CA PHE A 49 10.65 9.47 -0.79
C PHE A 49 9.33 10.21 -0.53
N GLY A 50 9.34 11.55 -0.58
CA GLY A 50 8.14 12.37 -0.37
C GLY A 50 7.05 12.08 -1.40
N TYR A 51 7.42 11.92 -2.67
CA TYR A 51 6.49 11.53 -3.73
C TYR A 51 5.89 10.14 -3.47
N MET A 52 6.73 9.12 -3.18
CA MET A 52 6.25 7.77 -2.91
C MET A 52 5.37 7.70 -1.66
N PHE A 53 5.78 8.37 -0.58
CA PHE A 53 5.03 8.43 0.66
C PHE A 53 3.67 9.13 0.47
N GLY A 54 3.65 10.26 -0.26
CA GLY A 54 2.42 10.96 -0.62
C GLY A 54 1.48 10.10 -1.47
N SER A 55 2.02 9.41 -2.49
CA SER A 55 1.26 8.46 -3.31
C SER A 55 0.67 7.32 -2.47
N MET A 56 1.46 6.76 -1.55
CA MET A 56 1.00 5.71 -0.64
C MET A 56 -0.12 6.18 0.28
N ILE A 57 -0.01 7.39 0.85
CA ILE A 57 -1.09 7.99 1.67
C ILE A 57 -2.34 8.18 0.82
N TYR A 58 -2.21 8.73 -0.39
CA TYR A 58 -3.33 8.93 -1.29
C TYR A 58 -4.04 7.61 -1.59
N SER A 59 -3.30 6.58 -2.02
CA SER A 59 -3.83 5.24 -2.29
C SER A 59 -4.43 4.55 -1.06
N TYR A 60 -3.91 4.81 0.15
CA TYR A 60 -4.53 4.29 1.37
C TYR A 60 -5.94 4.85 1.57
N PHE A 61 -6.14 6.14 1.28
CA PHE A 61 -7.42 6.82 1.43
C PHE A 61 -8.36 6.73 0.21
N THR A 62 -7.97 6.03 -0.88
CA THR A 62 -8.93 5.67 -1.93
C THR A 62 -9.85 4.52 -1.51
N TYR A 63 -9.47 3.77 -0.47
CA TYR A 63 -10.22 2.60 0.03
C TYR A 63 -10.48 1.53 -1.05
N ASP A 64 -9.58 1.42 -2.03
CA ASP A 64 -9.68 0.41 -3.08
C ASP A 64 -9.65 -1.00 -2.49
N THR A 65 -10.59 -1.84 -2.91
CA THR A 65 -10.76 -3.21 -2.39
C THR A 65 -10.51 -4.23 -3.50
N ILE A 66 -9.70 -5.24 -3.19
CA ILE A 66 -9.43 -6.37 -4.11
C ILE A 66 -10.33 -7.55 -3.72
N THR A 67 -11.22 -7.95 -4.62
CA THR A 67 -12.02 -9.17 -4.45
C THR A 67 -11.29 -10.36 -5.06
N TYR A 68 -11.08 -11.41 -4.27
CA TYR A 68 -10.45 -12.64 -4.72
C TYR A 68 -11.45 -13.79 -4.65
N THR A 69 -11.78 -14.34 -5.81
CA THR A 69 -12.75 -15.45 -5.94
C THR A 69 -12.00 -16.76 -6.13
N ARG A 70 -12.31 -17.76 -5.29
CA ARG A 70 -11.84 -19.15 -5.49
C ARG A 70 -13.01 -20.10 -5.66
N LEU A 71 -12.78 -21.13 -6.46
CA LEU A 71 -13.66 -22.29 -6.55
C LEU A 71 -13.21 -23.27 -5.49
N GLU A 72 -14.05 -23.48 -4.48
CA GLU A 72 -13.84 -24.50 -3.46
C GLU A 72 -14.86 -25.61 -3.67
N PHE A 73 -14.36 -26.84 -3.86
CA PHE A 73 -15.19 -28.03 -3.96
C PHE A 73 -15.32 -28.65 -2.58
N THR A 74 -16.28 -28.19 -1.80
CA THR A 74 -16.54 -28.74 -0.46
C THR A 74 -17.07 -30.17 -0.62
N ALA A 75 -16.36 -31.15 -0.06
CA ALA A 75 -16.82 -32.53 -0.01
C ALA A 75 -17.91 -32.67 1.07
N GLY A 76 -19.14 -32.26 0.73
CA GLY A 76 -20.33 -32.42 1.58
C GLY A 76 -21.11 -31.11 1.85
N ASP A 77 -22.43 -31.26 1.91
CA ASP A 77 -23.46 -30.33 2.43
C ASP A 77 -23.52 -28.90 1.83
N LEU A 78 -23.55 -28.78 0.50
CA LEU A 78 -24.09 -27.57 -0.12
C LEU A 78 -25.62 -27.55 0.04
N LEU A 79 -26.15 -26.52 0.70
CA LEU A 79 -27.59 -26.33 0.84
C LEU A 79 -28.25 -26.26 -0.53
N PHE A 80 -29.25 -27.11 -0.77
CA PHE A 80 -30.03 -27.06 -1.99
C PHE A 80 -30.79 -25.73 -2.06
N PRO A 81 -30.69 -24.98 -3.17
CA PRO A 81 -31.31 -23.66 -3.26
C PRO A 81 -32.84 -23.77 -3.37
N ALA A 82 -33.52 -22.67 -3.06
CA ALA A 82 -34.94 -22.57 -3.39
C ALA A 82 -35.12 -22.61 -4.91
N VAL A 83 -35.98 -23.52 -5.38
CA VAL A 83 -36.33 -23.64 -6.81
C VAL A 83 -37.70 -23.03 -7.02
N THR A 84 -37.75 -21.90 -7.73
CA THR A 84 -39.01 -21.27 -8.14
C THR A 84 -39.35 -21.69 -9.56
N ILE A 85 -40.48 -22.39 -9.73
CA ILE A 85 -40.97 -22.83 -11.04
C ILE A 85 -42.21 -22.02 -11.39
N CYS A 86 -42.17 -21.37 -12.57
CA CYS A 86 -43.30 -20.62 -13.10
C CYS A 86 -43.82 -21.28 -14.38
N ASN A 87 -45.15 -21.42 -14.49
CA ASN A 87 -45.79 -21.79 -15.74
C ASN A 87 -45.87 -20.57 -16.66
N MET A 88 -45.32 -20.65 -17.88
CA MET A 88 -45.42 -19.56 -18.87
C MET A 88 -46.81 -19.47 -19.52
N ASN A 89 -47.67 -20.46 -19.30
CA ASN A 89 -49.05 -20.37 -19.70
C ASN A 89 -49.78 -19.34 -18.81
N ASN A 90 -49.91 -18.11 -19.31
CA ASN A 90 -50.59 -17.00 -18.64
C ASN A 90 -52.11 -17.17 -18.49
N LYS A 91 -52.68 -18.28 -19.01
CA LYS A 91 -54.11 -18.59 -18.92
C LYS A 91 -54.49 -19.43 -17.72
N LEU A 92 -53.54 -20.13 -17.10
CA LEU A 92 -53.81 -20.97 -15.93
C LEU A 92 -53.54 -20.15 -14.67
N LYS A 93 -54.60 -19.79 -13.94
CA LYS A 93 -54.49 -19.11 -12.64
C LYS A 93 -54.50 -20.16 -11.53
N VAL A 94 -53.87 -19.87 -10.39
CA VAL A 94 -53.85 -20.76 -9.21
C VAL A 94 -55.27 -21.17 -8.77
N ALA A 95 -56.27 -20.33 -9.00
CA ALA A 95 -57.68 -20.63 -8.75
C ALA A 95 -58.22 -21.82 -9.57
N ASP A 96 -57.70 -22.07 -10.77
CA ASP A 96 -58.16 -23.15 -11.65
C ASP A 96 -57.75 -24.54 -11.12
N TRP A 97 -56.68 -24.62 -10.32
CA TRP A 97 -56.22 -25.87 -9.68
C TRP A 97 -57.14 -26.33 -8.54
N TYR A 98 -57.79 -25.40 -7.84
CA TYR A 98 -58.77 -25.72 -6.81
C TYR A 98 -60.03 -26.39 -7.42
N TYR A 99 -60.45 -25.97 -8.62
CA TYR A 99 -61.60 -26.58 -9.32
C TYR A 99 -61.30 -27.95 -9.94
N LEU A 100 -60.03 -28.27 -10.22
CA LEU A 100 -59.61 -29.57 -10.77
C LEU A 100 -59.30 -30.62 -9.68
N SER A 101 -59.39 -30.25 -8.40
CA SER A 101 -59.11 -31.13 -7.25
C SER A 101 -60.33 -31.46 -6.39
N MET A 102 -61.52 -31.02 -6.80
CA MET A 102 -62.83 -31.55 -6.37
C MET A 102 -63.35 -32.55 -7.40
#